data_AF-A0A932Q2U6-F1
#
_entry.id   AF-A0A932Q2U6-F1
#
_cell.length_a   1.000
_cell.length_b   1.000
_cell.length_c   1.000
_cell.angle_alpha   90.00
_cell.angle_beta   90.00
_cell.angle_gamma   90.00
#
_symmetry.space_group_name_H-M   'P 1'
#
loop_
_entity.id
_entity.type
_entity.pdbx_description
1 polymer ?
#
loop_
_entity_poly.entity_id
_entity_poly.type
_entity_poly.pdbx_seq_one_letter_code
_entity_poly.pdbx_strand_id
1 'polypeptide(L)'
;MRQRFIFFLSFFLFWGCNEATLFKSVGNTLAAPVSLAVDVANLRAYVVNSNNNVEFTSATFSILDITNPAAPTLVSLSKNPISIPNFSGQIYYDAVARLAYVTNRLTTDVTAAPDKLLRINVNEAVAAFATVDSFTNGENPFGISCCDASGRIYSVGTAGTLNVFNPADLSTSVQVSLAGQLSTGEVFSGVNST
;
A
#
# COMPACT_ATOMS: atom_id res chain seq x y z
N MET A 1 10.89 67.44 30.87
CA MET A 1 11.85 67.68 29.78
C MET A 1 12.32 66.33 29.24
N ARG A 2 12.02 66.02 27.97
CA ARG A 2 12.54 64.95 27.08
C ARG A 2 12.49 63.48 27.54
N GLN A 3 11.41 62.81 27.11
CA GLN A 3 11.38 61.61 26.25
C GLN A 3 12.72 60.90 26.02
N ARG A 4 12.80 59.63 26.45
CA ARG A 4 13.65 58.62 25.80
C ARG A 4 12.82 57.36 25.54
N PHE A 5 12.39 57.31 24.29
CA PHE A 5 12.02 56.14 23.52
C PHE A 5 13.14 55.10 23.62
N ILE A 6 12.88 53.93 24.18
CA ILE A 6 13.61 52.71 23.82
C ILE A 6 12.57 51.59 23.73
N PHE A 7 12.04 51.45 22.52
CA PHE A 7 11.23 50.34 22.06
C PHE A 7 12.21 49.16 21.87
N PHE A 8 12.45 48.39 22.92
CA PHE A 8 13.35 47.23 22.86
C PHE A 8 12.64 46.09 22.14
N LEU A 9 12.85 46.08 20.82
CA LEU A 9 13.10 44.91 20.01
C LEU A 9 12.29 43.67 20.39
N SER A 10 11.08 43.59 19.83
CA SER A 10 10.33 42.34 19.65
C SER A 10 11.26 41.30 19.04
N PHE A 11 11.84 40.47 19.91
CA PHE A 11 12.59 39.29 19.56
C PHE A 11 11.57 38.33 18.95
N PHE A 12 11.50 38.36 17.62
CA PHE A 12 10.83 37.37 16.81
C PHE A 12 11.43 36.01 17.17
N LEU A 13 10.81 35.36 18.16
CA LEU A 13 10.92 33.93 18.41
C LEU A 13 10.19 33.23 17.26
N PHE A 14 10.74 33.34 16.05
CA PHE A 14 10.64 32.27 15.05
C PHE A 14 11.49 31.12 15.60
N TRP A 15 11.01 30.51 16.67
CA TRP A 15 11.40 29.16 17.01
C TRP A 15 10.98 28.35 15.80
N GLY A 16 11.99 27.93 15.03
CA GLY A 16 11.82 27.09 13.87
C GLY A 16 10.83 26.01 14.24
N CYS A 17 9.76 25.92 13.44
CA CYS A 17 8.97 24.72 13.39
C CYS A 17 9.96 23.67 12.89
N ASN A 18 10.62 23.00 13.82
CA ASN A 18 11.42 21.84 13.53
C ASN A 18 10.39 20.90 12.94
N GLU A 19 10.42 20.70 11.62
CA GLU A 19 9.58 19.76 10.91
C GLU A 19 9.98 18.37 11.40
N ALA A 20 9.60 18.05 12.63
CA ALA A 20 9.48 16.70 13.09
C ALA A 20 8.45 16.12 12.15
N THR A 21 8.95 15.47 11.10
CA THR A 21 8.15 14.73 10.14
C THR A 21 7.10 13.98 10.95
N LEU A 22 5.83 14.40 10.82
CA LEU A 22 4.72 13.87 11.63
C LEU A 22 4.67 12.33 11.52
N PHE A 23 5.26 11.81 10.46
CA PHE A 23 5.52 10.40 10.19
C PHE A 23 7.01 10.19 9.96
N LYS A 24 7.66 9.46 10.86
CA LYS A 24 9.07 9.04 10.72
C LYS A 24 9.18 7.92 9.67
N SER A 25 10.37 7.75 9.09
CA SER A 25 10.68 6.58 8.25
C SER A 25 10.29 5.30 8.99
N VAL A 26 9.66 4.37 8.28
CA VAL A 26 9.02 3.19 8.87
C VAL A 26 10.04 2.24 9.51
N GLY A 27 11.30 2.22 9.04
CA GLY A 27 12.34 1.37 9.61
C GLY A 27 11.87 -0.08 9.80
N ASN A 28 12.27 -0.70 10.93
CA ASN A 28 11.78 -2.04 11.33
C ASN A 28 10.53 -1.98 12.23
N THR A 29 9.87 -0.82 12.30
CA THR A 29 8.75 -0.56 13.22
C THR A 29 7.46 -0.38 12.44
N LEU A 30 6.32 -0.87 12.95
CA LEU A 30 5.01 -0.62 12.36
C LEU A 30 4.59 0.84 12.62
N ALA A 31 5.07 1.77 11.79
CA ALA A 31 4.85 3.21 11.98
C ALA A 31 3.66 3.78 11.19
N ALA A 32 3.16 3.06 10.18
CA ALA A 32 2.06 3.49 9.31
C ALA A 32 1.41 2.31 8.57
N PRO A 33 0.71 1.40 9.27
CA PRO A 33 0.00 0.30 8.61
C PRO A 33 -1.14 0.86 7.76
N VAL A 34 -1.16 0.52 6.48
CA VAL A 34 -2.22 0.92 5.52
C VAL A 34 -3.16 -0.24 5.17
N SER A 35 -2.70 -1.47 5.35
CA SER A 35 -3.53 -2.65 5.14
C SER A 35 -3.09 -3.84 5.99
N LEU A 36 -4.04 -4.74 6.25
CA LEU A 36 -3.86 -5.94 7.05
C LEU A 36 -4.65 -7.10 6.43
N ALA A 37 -4.03 -8.28 6.33
CA ALA A 37 -4.73 -9.55 6.16
C ALA A 37 -4.32 -10.52 7.29
N VAL A 38 -5.20 -11.48 7.59
CA VAL A 38 -4.97 -12.45 8.67
C VAL A 38 -5.10 -13.85 8.12
N ASP A 39 -4.08 -14.68 8.34
CA ASP A 39 -4.15 -16.13 8.19
C ASP A 39 -4.52 -16.75 9.53
N VAL A 40 -5.80 -17.08 9.68
CA VAL A 40 -6.33 -17.69 10.91
C VAL A 40 -5.80 -19.11 11.11
N ALA A 41 -5.52 -19.85 10.03
CA ALA A 41 -5.09 -21.24 10.12
C ALA A 41 -3.65 -21.36 10.63
N ASN A 42 -2.77 -20.44 10.22
CA ASN A 42 -1.36 -20.44 10.62
C ASN A 42 -1.03 -19.38 11.67
N LEU A 43 -2.03 -18.66 12.19
CA LEU A 43 -1.86 -17.59 13.18
C LEU A 43 -0.83 -16.56 12.72
N ARG A 44 -1.05 -16.03 11.51
CA ARG A 44 -0.23 -14.96 10.93
C ARG A 44 -1.05 -13.71 10.65
N ALA A 45 -0.41 -12.56 10.78
CA ALA A 45 -0.91 -11.29 10.29
C ALA A 45 0.07 -10.72 9.26
N TYR A 46 -0.46 -10.27 8.13
CA TYR A 46 0.29 -9.67 7.03
C TYR A 46 -0.02 -8.19 7.00
N VAL A 47 0.97 -7.36 7.32
CA VAL A 47 0.79 -5.91 7.47
C VAL A 47 1.56 -5.20 6.38
N VAL A 48 0.86 -4.39 5.60
CA VAL A 48 1.48 -3.45 4.68
C VAL A 48 1.67 -2.14 5.43
N ASN A 49 2.91 -1.70 5.56
CA ASN A 49 3.23 -0.37 6.06
C ASN A 49 3.68 0.50 4.89
N SER A 50 3.14 1.70 4.82
CA SER A 50 3.49 2.66 3.79
C SER A 50 3.54 4.03 4.43
N ASN A 51 4.53 4.86 4.09
CA ASN A 51 4.41 6.25 4.49
C ASN A 51 3.21 6.86 3.75
N ASN A 52 2.28 7.47 4.49
CA ASN A 52 1.18 8.24 3.90
C ASN A 52 1.63 9.67 3.53
N ASN A 53 2.92 9.98 3.68
CA ASN A 53 3.50 11.21 3.17
C ASN A 53 3.71 11.11 1.66
N VAL A 54 3.65 12.28 1.01
CA VAL A 54 3.71 12.56 -0.44
C VAL A 54 4.99 12.06 -1.13
N GLU A 55 5.85 11.32 -0.46
CA GLU A 55 7.20 11.04 -0.93
C GLU A 55 7.37 9.72 -1.68
N PHE A 56 6.37 8.83 -1.74
CA PHE A 56 6.52 7.53 -2.44
C PHE A 56 7.82 6.82 -2.03
N THR A 57 8.21 6.96 -0.76
CA THR A 57 9.51 6.54 -0.26
C THR A 57 9.30 5.52 0.85
N SER A 58 9.76 4.30 0.62
CA SER A 58 9.74 3.17 1.58
C SER A 58 8.35 2.67 2.00
N ALA A 59 7.99 1.50 1.48
CA ALA A 59 6.98 0.64 2.07
C ALA A 59 7.61 -0.69 2.52
N THR A 60 6.94 -1.34 3.47
CA THR A 60 7.32 -2.66 3.94
C THR A 60 6.11 -3.57 4.04
N PHE A 61 6.36 -4.85 3.81
CA PHE A 61 5.42 -5.92 4.11
C PHE A 61 5.96 -6.72 5.29
N SER A 62 5.22 -6.71 6.39
CA SER A 62 5.57 -7.41 7.62
C SER A 62 4.72 -8.64 7.81
N ILE A 63 5.37 -9.73 8.22
CA ILE A 63 4.68 -10.97 8.62
C ILE A 63 4.80 -11.10 10.14
N LEU A 64 3.68 -11.09 10.84
CA LEU A 64 3.63 -11.22 12.28
C LEU A 64 3.14 -12.61 12.67
N ASP A 65 3.81 -13.23 13.62
CA ASP A 65 3.28 -14.33 14.40
C ASP A 65 2.32 -13.77 15.45
N ILE A 66 1.06 -14.21 15.40
CA ILE A 66 -0.02 -13.79 16.29
C ILE A 66 -0.53 -14.93 17.17
N THR A 67 0.26 -15.98 17.42
CA THR A 67 -0.10 -17.03 18.40
C THR A 67 -0.38 -16.46 19.79
N ASN A 68 0.28 -15.35 20.13
CA ASN A 68 -0.08 -14.50 21.26
C ASN A 68 -0.51 -13.12 20.75
N PRO A 69 -1.81 -12.84 20.60
CA PRO A 69 -2.28 -11.56 20.05
C PRO A 69 -1.97 -10.35 20.93
N ALA A 70 -1.70 -10.56 22.23
CA ALA A 70 -1.29 -9.48 23.13
C ALA A 70 0.21 -9.11 22.98
N ALA A 71 1.00 -9.97 22.33
CA ALA A 71 2.41 -9.72 22.03
C ALA A 71 2.83 -10.36 20.70
N PRO A 72 2.39 -9.81 19.55
CA PRO A 72 2.81 -10.29 18.23
C PRO A 72 4.31 -10.12 18.02
N THR A 73 4.92 -11.01 17.25
CA THR A 73 6.36 -10.95 16.91
C THR A 73 6.60 -11.05 15.41
N LEU A 74 7.70 -10.53 14.89
CA LEU A 74 8.04 -10.67 13.47
C LEU A 74 8.52 -12.08 13.17
N VAL A 75 7.95 -12.70 12.12
CA VAL A 75 8.42 -13.99 11.59
C VAL A 75 9.76 -13.81 10.88
N SER A 76 10.80 -14.57 11.26
CA SER A 76 12.11 -14.59 10.58
C SER A 76 12.72 -13.20 10.33
N LEU A 77 13.36 -12.64 11.36
CA LEU A 77 14.00 -11.31 11.33
C LEU A 77 15.03 -11.09 10.20
N SER A 78 15.57 -12.17 9.62
CA SER A 78 16.53 -12.09 8.51
C SER A 78 15.90 -11.73 7.17
N LYS A 79 14.59 -11.91 7.02
CA LYS A 79 13.83 -11.69 5.77
C LYS A 79 12.63 -10.76 5.93
N ASN A 80 12.39 -10.26 7.14
CA ASN A 80 11.18 -9.53 7.53
C ASN A 80 11.55 -8.36 8.45
N PRO A 81 11.09 -7.12 8.20
CA PRO A 81 10.17 -6.70 7.12
C PRO A 81 10.72 -6.90 5.71
N ILE A 82 9.83 -7.30 4.79
CA ILE A 82 10.12 -7.38 3.36
C ILE A 82 10.04 -5.96 2.81
N SER A 83 11.12 -5.46 2.21
CA SER A 83 11.08 -4.17 1.52
C SER A 83 10.25 -4.29 0.24
N ILE A 84 9.27 -3.42 0.10
CA ILE A 84 8.45 -3.30 -1.11
C ILE A 84 8.54 -1.85 -1.61
N PRO A 85 8.41 -1.62 -2.92
CA PRO A 85 8.55 -0.28 -3.46
C PRO A 85 7.49 0.69 -2.90
N ASN A 86 7.90 1.93 -2.68
CA ASN A 86 7.06 3.13 -2.66
C ASN A 86 5.73 3.03 -1.87
N PHE A 87 4.58 3.29 -2.49
CA PHE A 87 3.31 3.43 -1.79
C PHE A 87 2.38 2.24 -2.05
N SER A 88 1.97 1.50 -1.02
CA SER A 88 1.12 0.31 -1.20
C SER A 88 -0.33 0.55 -0.79
N GLY A 89 -1.25 -0.14 -1.46
CA GLY A 89 -2.68 -0.13 -1.15
C GLY A 89 -3.11 -1.35 -0.34
N GLN A 90 -4.28 -1.89 -0.68
CA GLN A 90 -4.85 -3.04 -0.01
C GLN A 90 -4.05 -4.33 -0.25
N ILE A 91 -4.21 -5.28 0.68
CA ILE A 91 -3.70 -6.64 0.58
C ILE A 91 -4.85 -7.64 0.38
N TYR A 92 -4.65 -8.59 -0.52
CA TYR A 92 -5.41 -9.84 -0.58
C TYR A 92 -4.49 -11.02 -0.23
N TYR A 93 -4.97 -11.94 0.61
CA TYR A 93 -4.25 -13.16 0.98
C TYR A 93 -4.95 -14.40 0.42
N ASP A 94 -4.22 -15.18 -0.39
CA ASP A 94 -4.62 -16.51 -0.84
C ASP A 94 -4.04 -17.57 0.10
N ALA A 95 -4.90 -18.13 0.96
CA ALA A 95 -4.54 -19.15 1.93
C ALA A 95 -4.16 -20.50 1.29
N VAL A 96 -4.68 -20.81 0.10
CA VAL A 96 -4.40 -22.07 -0.59
C VAL A 96 -3.02 -22.02 -1.22
N ALA A 97 -2.73 -20.95 -1.97
CA ALA A 97 -1.44 -20.77 -2.61
C ALA A 97 -0.35 -20.27 -1.66
N ARG A 98 -0.74 -19.74 -0.49
CA ARG A 98 0.14 -19.04 0.48
C ARG A 98 0.86 -17.87 -0.17
N LEU A 99 0.08 -17.05 -0.86
CA LEU A 99 0.54 -15.86 -1.56
C LEU A 99 -0.23 -14.64 -1.07
N ALA A 100 0.47 -13.52 -0.93
CA ALA A 100 -0.14 -12.23 -0.70
C ALA A 100 -0.01 -11.36 -1.95
N TYR A 101 -1.08 -10.62 -2.25
CA TYR A 101 -1.17 -9.71 -3.38
C TYR A 101 -1.39 -8.30 -2.88
N VAL A 102 -0.58 -7.36 -3.35
CA VAL A 102 -0.60 -5.97 -2.87
C VAL A 102 -0.59 -5.04 -4.06
N THR A 103 -1.53 -4.09 -4.13
CA THR A 103 -1.44 -3.02 -5.13
C THR A 103 -0.39 -2.01 -4.71
N ASN A 104 0.33 -1.46 -5.66
CA ASN A 104 1.47 -0.62 -5.37
C ASN A 104 1.59 0.51 -6.37
N ARG A 105 1.65 1.74 -5.86
CA ARG A 105 1.87 2.96 -6.62
C ARG A 105 3.33 3.37 -6.53
N LEU A 106 3.97 3.52 -7.68
CA LEU A 106 5.39 3.81 -7.75
C LEU A 106 5.67 5.31 -7.75
N THR A 107 4.78 6.13 -8.30
CA THR A 107 5.07 7.53 -8.57
C THR A 107 3.77 8.32 -8.64
N THR A 108 3.85 9.63 -8.40
CA THR A 108 2.74 10.54 -8.72
C THR A 108 2.54 10.69 -10.24
N ASP A 109 3.61 10.51 -11.02
CA ASP A 109 3.60 10.56 -12.48
C ASP A 109 3.55 9.15 -13.06
N VAL A 110 2.35 8.65 -13.32
CA VAL A 110 2.09 7.32 -13.88
C VAL A 110 2.70 7.12 -15.28
N THR A 111 3.08 8.19 -15.98
CA THR A 111 3.75 8.11 -17.28
C THR A 111 5.23 7.77 -17.14
N ALA A 112 5.84 8.09 -15.99
CA ALA A 112 7.24 7.80 -15.70
C ALA A 112 7.46 6.33 -15.30
N ALA A 113 6.51 5.72 -14.58
CA ALA A 113 6.54 4.30 -14.24
C ALA A 113 5.12 3.76 -14.01
N PRO A 114 4.74 2.65 -14.67
CA PRO A 114 3.43 2.06 -14.45
C PRO A 114 3.37 1.41 -13.08
N ASP A 115 2.27 1.64 -12.38
CA ASP A 115 2.01 1.07 -11.07
C ASP A 115 1.92 -0.46 -11.10
N LYS A 116 2.10 -1.08 -9.95
CA LYS A 116 2.35 -2.51 -9.82
C LYS A 116 1.28 -3.25 -9.04
N LEU A 117 1.17 -4.54 -9.37
CA LEU A 117 0.61 -5.59 -8.54
C LEU A 117 1.80 -6.41 -8.05
N LEU A 118 1.99 -6.46 -6.75
CA LEU A 118 3.03 -7.27 -6.13
C LEU A 118 2.46 -8.62 -5.73
N ARG A 119 3.23 -9.68 -5.96
CA ARG A 119 2.94 -11.03 -5.45
C ARG A 119 4.06 -11.43 -4.51
N ILE A 120 3.71 -11.68 -3.26
CA ILE A 120 4.64 -11.96 -2.18
C ILE A 120 4.43 -13.40 -1.72
N ASN A 121 5.50 -14.19 -1.71
CA ASN A 121 5.44 -15.56 -1.22
C ASN A 121 5.53 -15.58 0.30
N VAL A 122 4.45 -15.97 0.96
CA VAL A 122 4.35 -16.03 2.43
C VAL A 122 4.45 -17.47 2.96
N ASN A 123 4.78 -18.43 2.10
CA ASN A 123 4.98 -19.82 2.50
C ASN A 123 6.35 -20.01 3.16
N GLU A 124 6.38 -19.99 4.49
CA GLU A 124 7.60 -20.16 5.31
C GLU A 124 8.34 -21.49 5.07
N ALA A 125 7.66 -22.49 4.49
CA ALA A 125 8.22 -23.83 4.27
C ALA A 125 9.06 -23.97 2.98
N VAL A 126 9.13 -22.94 2.14
CA VAL A 126 9.85 -23.01 0.85
C VAL A 126 10.99 -21.99 0.77
N ALA A 127 12.00 -22.28 -0.04
CA ALA A 127 13.16 -21.39 -0.22
C ALA A 127 12.77 -19.99 -0.74
N ALA A 128 11.71 -19.92 -1.54
CA ALA A 128 11.14 -18.69 -2.08
C ALA A 128 10.35 -17.87 -1.03
N PHE A 129 10.31 -18.27 0.24
CA PHE A 129 9.73 -17.43 1.29
C PHE A 129 10.30 -16.02 1.27
N ALA A 130 9.41 -15.03 1.31
CA ALA A 130 9.65 -13.59 1.25
C ALA A 130 10.13 -13.04 -0.11
N THR A 131 10.03 -13.81 -1.20
CA THR A 131 10.25 -13.25 -2.55
C THR A 131 9.09 -12.37 -2.98
N VAL A 132 9.40 -11.33 -3.75
CA VAL A 132 8.43 -10.39 -4.32
C VAL A 132 8.54 -10.40 -5.84
N ASP A 133 7.46 -10.80 -6.50
CA ASP A 133 7.29 -10.59 -7.94
C ASP A 133 6.48 -9.31 -8.18
N SER A 134 6.69 -8.65 -9.32
CA SER A 134 5.96 -7.43 -9.68
C SER A 134 5.39 -7.50 -11.10
N PHE A 135 4.16 -7.03 -11.25
CA PHE A 135 3.40 -7.03 -12.50
C PHE A 135 2.76 -5.67 -12.72
N THR A 136 2.45 -5.29 -13.95
CA THR A 136 1.80 -4.01 -14.26
C THR A 136 0.31 -4.03 -13.83
N ASN A 137 -0.19 -2.95 -13.22
CA ASN A 137 -1.54 -2.90 -12.63
C ASN A 137 -2.37 -1.66 -13.00
N GLY A 138 -2.07 -1.06 -14.16
CA GLY A 138 -2.73 0.16 -14.62
C GLY A 138 -2.36 1.39 -13.79
N GLU A 139 -3.22 2.39 -13.78
CA GLU A 139 -2.96 3.68 -13.12
C GLU A 139 -3.61 3.77 -11.73
N ASN A 140 -2.81 4.19 -10.75
CA ASN A 140 -3.19 4.44 -9.35
C ASN A 140 -4.03 3.32 -8.70
N PRO A 141 -3.60 2.04 -8.77
CA PRO A 141 -4.34 0.96 -8.14
C PRO A 141 -4.23 1.06 -6.61
N PHE A 142 -5.36 1.03 -5.92
CA PHE A 142 -5.39 1.06 -4.45
C PHE A 142 -6.19 -0.09 -3.84
N GLY A 143 -7.33 -0.43 -4.44
CA GLY A 143 -8.17 -1.53 -3.98
C GLY A 143 -7.81 -2.84 -4.68
N ILE A 144 -7.79 -3.93 -3.93
CA ILE A 144 -7.68 -5.29 -4.48
C ILE A 144 -8.67 -6.20 -3.78
N SER A 145 -9.28 -7.09 -4.56
CA SER A 145 -10.13 -8.14 -4.02
C SER A 145 -10.00 -9.39 -4.86
N CYS A 146 -10.28 -10.52 -4.22
CA CYS A 146 -10.41 -11.82 -4.84
C CYS A 146 -11.45 -12.59 -4.03
N CYS A 147 -12.19 -13.54 -4.58
CA CYS A 147 -12.21 -13.97 -5.96
C CYS A 147 -13.65 -14.27 -6.36
N ASP A 148 -13.92 -14.27 -7.66
CA ASP A 148 -15.10 -14.94 -8.16
C ASP A 148 -14.90 -16.47 -8.19
N ALA A 149 -15.88 -17.21 -8.71
CA ALA A 149 -15.78 -18.67 -8.84
C ALA A 149 -14.60 -19.14 -9.72
N SER A 150 -13.99 -18.25 -10.51
CA SER A 150 -12.83 -18.54 -11.35
C SER A 150 -11.49 -18.21 -10.69
N GLY A 151 -11.50 -17.75 -9.43
CA GLY A 151 -10.28 -17.39 -8.71
C GLY A 151 -9.65 -16.08 -9.18
N ARG A 152 -10.36 -15.22 -9.93
CA ARG A 152 -9.75 -14.01 -10.51
C ARG A 152 -9.45 -12.94 -9.45
N ILE A 153 -8.36 -12.22 -9.67
CA ILE A 153 -7.97 -11.07 -8.85
C ILE A 153 -8.45 -9.79 -9.54
N TYR A 154 -9.03 -8.90 -8.76
CA TYR A 154 -9.60 -7.65 -9.20
C TYR A 154 -8.87 -6.48 -8.56
N SER A 155 -8.48 -5.50 -9.37
CA SER A 155 -7.83 -4.28 -8.91
C SER A 155 -8.50 -3.07 -9.56
N VAL A 156 -8.80 -2.04 -8.76
CA VAL A 156 -9.49 -0.83 -9.24
C VAL A 156 -8.46 0.31 -9.38
N GLY A 157 -8.40 0.90 -10.57
CA GLY A 157 -7.57 2.08 -10.87
C GLY A 157 -8.39 3.38 -10.92
N THR A 158 -7.72 4.53 -10.94
CA THR A 158 -8.39 5.85 -10.90
C THR A 158 -9.14 6.23 -12.18
N ALA A 159 -8.83 5.59 -13.31
CA ALA A 159 -9.52 5.82 -14.58
C ALA A 159 -10.92 5.17 -14.67
N GLY A 160 -11.49 4.72 -13.55
CA GLY A 160 -12.76 3.98 -13.54
C GLY A 160 -12.66 2.65 -14.26
N THR A 161 -11.51 1.99 -14.18
CA THR A 161 -11.28 0.67 -14.78
C THR A 161 -11.07 -0.37 -13.69
N LEU A 162 -11.58 -1.57 -13.96
CA LEU A 162 -11.34 -2.77 -13.20
C LEU A 162 -10.34 -3.62 -13.98
N ASN A 163 -9.13 -3.78 -13.45
CA ASN A 163 -8.16 -4.72 -13.95
C ASN A 163 -8.50 -6.11 -13.40
N VAL A 164 -8.65 -7.09 -14.29
CA VAL A 164 -8.97 -8.48 -13.96
C VAL A 164 -7.79 -9.35 -14.33
N PHE A 165 -7.19 -10.02 -13.35
CA PHE A 165 -6.02 -10.87 -13.50
C PHE A 165 -6.37 -12.35 -13.31
N ASN A 166 -5.68 -13.20 -14.04
CA ASN A 166 -5.62 -14.63 -13.78
C ASN A 166 -4.45 -14.89 -12.78
N PRO A 167 -4.67 -15.47 -11.60
CA PRO A 167 -3.58 -15.75 -10.66
C PRO A 167 -2.44 -16.61 -11.22
N ALA A 168 -2.74 -17.45 -12.21
CA ALA A 168 -1.76 -18.29 -12.90
C ALA A 168 -0.86 -17.49 -13.85
N ASP A 169 -1.33 -16.36 -14.39
CA ASP A 169 -0.56 -15.45 -15.23
C ASP A 169 -0.97 -13.99 -14.95
N LEU A 170 -0.16 -13.32 -14.14
CA LEU A 170 -0.35 -11.92 -13.77
C LEU A 170 0.33 -10.95 -14.75
N SER A 171 1.03 -11.46 -15.77
CA SER A 171 1.69 -10.59 -16.75
C SER A 171 0.70 -9.91 -17.69
N THR A 172 -0.54 -10.44 -17.74
CA THR A 172 -1.63 -9.91 -18.54
C THR A 172 -2.84 -9.61 -17.66
N SER A 173 -3.65 -8.63 -18.08
CA SER A 173 -4.90 -8.26 -17.42
C SER A 173 -5.95 -7.87 -18.44
N VAL A 174 -7.21 -8.20 -18.17
CA VAL A 174 -8.35 -7.63 -18.91
C VAL A 174 -8.81 -6.38 -18.18
N GLN A 175 -8.90 -5.25 -18.90
CA GLN A 175 -9.48 -4.03 -18.37
C GLN A 175 -10.96 -3.96 -18.70
N VAL A 176 -11.79 -3.78 -17.68
CA VAL A 176 -13.23 -3.59 -17.80
C VAL A 176 -13.56 -2.17 -17.38
N SER A 177 -14.28 -1.43 -18.22
CA SER A 177 -14.80 -0.13 -17.83
C SER A 177 -15.84 -0.31 -16.72
N LEU A 178 -15.68 0.46 -15.64
CA LEU A 178 -16.69 0.57 -14.59
C LEU A 178 -17.73 1.65 -14.93
N ALA A 179 -17.64 2.29 -16.10
CA ALA A 179 -18.70 3.19 -16.54
C ALA A 179 -19.98 2.41 -16.81
N GLY A 180 -21.10 2.90 -16.30
CA GLY A 180 -22.39 2.28 -16.44
C GLY A 180 -23.52 3.30 -16.46
N GLN A 181 -24.72 2.82 -16.79
CA GLN A 181 -25.94 3.61 -16.76
C GLN A 181 -26.88 3.03 -15.72
N LEU A 182 -27.38 3.88 -14.82
CA LEU A 182 -28.41 3.54 -13.84
C LEU A 182 -29.76 3.38 -14.54
N SER A 183 -30.70 2.70 -13.87
CA SER A 183 -32.07 2.55 -14.38
C SER A 183 -32.83 3.88 -14.55
N THR A 184 -32.36 4.94 -13.90
CA THR A 184 -32.83 6.33 -14.05
C THR A 184 -32.35 6.99 -15.35
N GLY A 185 -31.41 6.37 -16.06
CA GLY A 185 -30.74 6.92 -17.23
C GLY A 185 -29.46 7.70 -16.91
N GLU A 186 -29.15 7.95 -15.64
CA GLU A 186 -27.91 8.62 -15.21
C GLU A 186 -26.69 7.74 -15.48
N VAL A 187 -25.60 8.34 -15.97
CA VAL A 187 -24.33 7.65 -16.22
C VAL A 187 -23.40 7.88 -15.04
N PHE A 188 -22.78 6.82 -14.54
CA PHE A 188 -21.64 6.92 -13.65
C PHE A 188 -20.40 6.47 -14.41
N SER A 189 -19.29 7.17 -14.20
CA SER A 189 -17.99 6.82 -14.76
C SER A 189 -16.91 7.08 -13.70
N GLY A 190 -15.71 6.54 -13.94
CA GLY A 190 -14.55 6.97 -13.18
C GLY A 190 -14.38 8.49 -13.24
N VAL A 191 -13.85 9.06 -12.16
CA VAL A 191 -13.43 10.45 -12.16
C VAL A 191 -12.12 10.50 -12.93
N ASN A 192 -12.15 10.96 -14.18
CA ASN A 192 -10.92 11.25 -14.90
C ASN A 192 -10.23 12.39 -14.14
N SER A 193 -9.03 12.15 -13.60
CA SER A 193 -8.19 13.21 -13.06
C SER A 193 -7.71 14.06 -14.24
N THR A 194 -8.40 15.17 -14.50
CA THR A 194 -7.90 16.26 -15.35
C THR A 194 -6.77 17.00 -14.65
#